data_AF-W9USI2-F1
#
_entry.id   AF-W9USI2-F1
#
_cell.length_a   1.000
_cell.length_b   1.000
_cell.length_c   1.000
_cell.angle_alpha   90.00
_cell.angle_beta   90.00
_cell.angle_gamma   90.00
#
_symmetry.space_group_name_H-M   'P 1'
#
loop_
_entity.id
_entity.type
_entity.pdbx_description
1 polymer ?
#
loop_
_entity_poly.entity_id
_entity_poly.type
_entity_poly.pdbx_seq_one_letter_code
_entity_poly.pdbx_strand_id
1 'polypeptide(L)'
;MLVSVACHHLQLDWKEVAEHLARCFLDFDPGIHYPQIQMQVGLTGYNTLRIYNPLQQSLDQDPDAAFIRRFVPEVAHLPIPLIHHPWLLTEMEKHFYPAPDQVGYPQRIFNHEETGAEARQRLWAWKKHPKVQANIPKLLKNQVE
;
A
#
# COMPACT_ATOMS: atom_id res chain seq x y z
N MET A 1 3.31 4.33 -0.55
CA MET A 1 2.52 3.35 0.22
C MET A 1 1.08 3.18 -0.32
N LEU A 2 0.24 4.22 -0.33
CA LEU A 2 -1.20 4.11 -0.71
C LEU A 2 -1.45 3.41 -2.06
N VAL A 3 -0.78 3.84 -3.12
CA VAL A 3 -0.90 3.24 -4.46
C VAL A 3 -0.55 1.74 -4.45
N SER A 4 0.45 1.33 -3.66
CA SER A 4 0.80 -0.09 -3.52
C SER A 4 -0.33 -0.88 -2.85
N VAL A 5 -0.93 -0.33 -1.78
CA VAL A 5 -2.06 -0.99 -1.12
C VAL A 5 -3.24 -1.13 -2.08
N ALA A 6 -3.61 -0.05 -2.76
CA ALA A 6 -4.73 -0.05 -3.70
C ALA A 6 -4.54 -1.03 -4.87
N CYS A 7 -3.37 -1.02 -5.51
CA CYS A 7 -3.16 -1.79 -6.75
C CYS A 7 -2.68 -3.22 -6.49
N HIS A 8 -1.87 -3.45 -5.45
CA HIS A 8 -1.27 -4.76 -5.20
C HIS A 8 -2.09 -5.59 -4.21
N HIS A 9 -2.54 -5.00 -3.11
CA HIS A 9 -3.33 -5.72 -2.09
C HIS A 9 -4.81 -5.77 -2.43
N LEU A 10 -5.41 -4.63 -2.80
CA LEU A 10 -6.83 -4.54 -3.15
C LEU A 10 -7.12 -4.83 -4.63
N GLN A 11 -6.09 -4.91 -5.47
CA GLN A 11 -6.20 -5.23 -6.89
C GLN A 11 -7.07 -4.26 -7.71
N LEU A 12 -7.14 -3.00 -7.28
CA LEU A 12 -7.84 -1.95 -8.02
C LEU A 12 -7.08 -1.56 -9.29
N ASP A 13 -7.81 -1.10 -10.32
CA ASP A 13 -7.18 -0.56 -11.53
C ASP A 13 -6.39 0.71 -11.16
N TRP A 14 -5.11 0.71 -11.50
CA TRP A 14 -4.21 1.83 -11.23
C TRP A 14 -4.69 3.13 -11.88
N LYS A 15 -5.42 3.08 -13.00
CA LYS A 15 -5.97 4.26 -13.67
C LYS A 15 -7.03 4.94 -12.81
N GLU A 16 -7.96 4.17 -12.27
CA GLU A 16 -8.99 4.68 -11.36
C GLU A 16 -8.38 5.25 -10.08
N VAL A 17 -7.38 4.57 -9.54
CA VAL A 17 -6.60 5.06 -8.38
C VAL A 17 -5.90 6.37 -8.72
N ALA A 18 -5.26 6.47 -9.89
CA ALA A 18 -4.58 7.67 -10.34
C ALA A 18 -5.52 8.85 -10.50
N GLU A 19 -6.67 8.64 -11.15
CA GLU A 19 -7.67 9.68 -11.33
C GLU A 19 -8.27 10.14 -10.01
N HIS A 20 -8.49 9.23 -9.06
CA HIS A 20 -8.96 9.60 -7.73
C HIS A 20 -7.94 10.46 -7.00
N LEU A 21 -6.68 10.02 -6.93
CA LEU A 21 -5.63 10.76 -6.23
C LEU A 21 -5.35 12.13 -6.88
N ALA A 22 -5.44 12.23 -8.20
CA ALA A 22 -5.29 13.50 -8.92
C ALA A 22 -6.27 14.58 -8.43
N ARG A 23 -7.47 14.20 -8.00
CA ARG A 23 -8.48 15.13 -7.46
C ARG A 23 -8.22 15.51 -5.99
N CYS A 24 -7.36 14.77 -5.30
CA CYS A 24 -7.07 14.99 -3.88
C CYS A 24 -5.81 15.83 -3.66
N PHE A 25 -4.93 15.95 -4.67
CA PHE A 25 -3.67 16.68 -4.55
C PHE A 25 -3.81 18.15 -4.94
N LEU A 26 -3.36 19.05 -4.05
CA LEU A 26 -3.35 20.49 -4.28
C LEU A 26 -2.26 20.91 -5.27
N ASP A 27 -1.19 20.14 -5.34
CA ASP A 27 -0.01 20.30 -6.19
C ASP A 27 -0.03 19.32 -7.38
N PHE A 28 -1.23 18.90 -7.82
CA PHE A 28 -1.37 17.98 -8.93
C PHE A 28 -0.70 18.54 -10.20
N ASP A 29 0.27 17.78 -10.69
CA ASP A 29 0.87 17.97 -12.01
C ASP A 29 0.81 16.63 -12.77
N PRO A 30 0.19 16.58 -13.97
CA PRO A 30 0.04 15.34 -14.71
C PRO A 30 1.38 14.74 -15.16
N GLY A 31 2.39 15.57 -15.44
CA GLY A 31 3.74 15.15 -15.84
C GLY A 31 4.52 14.50 -14.69
N ILE A 32 4.16 14.77 -13.45
CA ILE A 32 4.76 14.14 -12.26
C ILE A 32 3.90 12.97 -11.78
N HIS A 33 2.60 13.17 -11.65
CA HIS A 33 1.65 12.24 -11.02
C HIS A 33 1.57 10.89 -11.73
N TYR A 34 1.32 10.89 -13.04
CA TYR A 34 1.13 9.64 -13.77
C TYR A 34 2.41 8.80 -13.87
N PRO A 35 3.59 9.38 -14.18
CA PRO A 35 4.84 8.61 -14.16
C PRO A 35 5.18 8.03 -12.78
N GLN A 36 4.94 8.79 -11.69
CA GLN A 36 5.15 8.29 -10.34
C GLN A 36 4.23 7.10 -10.01
N ILE A 37 2.95 7.17 -10.37
CA ILE A 37 2.02 6.05 -10.17
C ILE A 37 2.44 4.85 -11.01
N GLN A 38 2.76 5.05 -12.29
CA GLN A 38 3.20 3.97 -13.18
C GLN A 38 4.45 3.26 -12.64
N MET A 39 5.40 4.00 -12.09
CA MET A 39 6.58 3.44 -11.44
C MET A 39 6.19 2.62 -10.19
N GLN A 40 5.26 3.13 -9.39
CA GLN A 40 4.82 2.50 -8.16
C GLN A 40 4.02 1.21 -8.40
N VAL A 41 3.27 1.11 -9.51
CA VAL A 41 2.54 -0.10 -9.91
C VAL A 41 3.37 -1.05 -10.76
N GLY A 42 4.61 -0.68 -11.11
CA GLY A 42 5.53 -1.53 -11.86
C GLY A 42 5.29 -1.56 -13.37
N LEU A 43 4.67 -0.52 -13.93
CA LEU A 43 4.47 -0.37 -15.37
C LEU A 43 5.66 0.30 -16.08
N THR A 44 6.46 1.08 -15.33
CA THR A 44 7.64 1.76 -15.88
C THR A 44 8.93 1.29 -15.20
N GLY A 45 9.95 1.08 -16.02
CA GLY A 45 11.28 0.61 -15.60
C GLY A 45 11.37 -0.91 -15.40
N TYR A 46 12.58 -1.43 -15.52
CA TYR A 46 12.93 -2.84 -15.24
C TYR A 46 13.07 -3.15 -13.73
N ASN A 47 12.75 -2.17 -12.87
CA ASN A 47 12.98 -2.24 -11.44
C ASN A 47 12.19 -3.36 -10.77
N THR A 48 12.75 -3.87 -9.67
CA THR A 48 12.09 -4.85 -8.82
C THR A 48 10.73 -4.33 -8.36
N LEU A 49 9.69 -5.13 -8.52
CA LEU A 49 8.34 -4.83 -8.07
C LEU A 49 8.35 -4.52 -6.57
N ARG A 50 7.91 -3.31 -6.21
CA ARG A 50 7.85 -2.86 -4.82
C ARG A 50 6.44 -3.04 -4.28
N ILE A 51 6.19 -4.19 -3.67
CA ILE A 51 4.97 -4.46 -2.91
C ILE A 51 5.27 -4.08 -1.46
N TYR A 52 4.65 -3.00 -0.99
CA TYR A 52 4.88 -2.48 0.35
C TYR A 52 4.04 -3.22 1.38
N ASN A 53 4.67 -3.63 2.49
CA ASN A 53 3.94 -4.04 3.68
C ASN A 53 3.49 -2.77 4.44
N PRO A 54 2.18 -2.47 4.54
CA PRO A 54 1.69 -1.26 5.20
C PRO A 54 2.03 -1.22 6.69
N LEU A 55 2.04 -2.37 7.39
CA LEU A 55 2.40 -2.44 8.80
C LEU A 55 3.88 -2.11 9.02
N GLN A 56 4.76 -2.73 8.24
CA GLN A 56 6.20 -2.45 8.33
C GLN A 56 6.50 -0.98 8.01
N GLN A 57 5.89 -0.43 6.96
CA GLN A 57 6.04 0.99 6.62
C GLN A 57 5.55 1.91 7.74
N SER A 58 4.46 1.56 8.40
CA SER A 58 3.96 2.32 9.53
C SER A 58 4.96 2.34 10.70
N LEU A 59 5.54 1.19 11.04
CA LEU A 59 6.54 1.08 12.11
C LEU A 59 7.85 1.81 11.77
N ASP A 60 8.32 1.68 10.53
CA ASP A 60 9.59 2.27 10.11
C ASP A 60 9.53 3.80 9.99
N GLN A 61 8.40 4.34 9.53
CA GLN A 61 8.25 5.77 9.22
C GLN A 61 7.58 6.57 10.35
N ASP A 62 6.85 5.91 11.25
CA ASP A 62 6.12 6.55 12.35
C ASP A 62 6.28 5.76 13.67
N PRO A 63 7.52 5.52 14.16
CA PRO A 63 7.77 4.63 15.30
C PRO A 63 7.08 5.07 16.61
N ASP A 64 6.82 6.38 16.76
CA ASP A 64 6.13 6.95 17.94
C ASP A 64 4.60 7.08 17.72
N ALA A 65 4.10 6.62 16.57
CA ALA A 65 2.71 6.74 16.14
C ALA A 65 2.17 8.18 16.11
N ALA A 66 3.04 9.18 15.90
CA ALA A 66 2.67 10.59 15.91
C ALA A 66 1.74 10.92 14.73
N PHE A 67 2.01 10.34 13.55
CA PHE A 67 1.14 10.51 12.38
C PHE A 67 -0.22 9.84 12.62
N ILE A 68 -0.24 8.60 13.12
CA ILE A 68 -1.51 7.90 13.41
C ILE A 68 -2.34 8.68 14.43
N ARG A 69 -1.76 9.11 15.55
CA ARG A 69 -2.48 9.88 16.57
C ARG A 69 -3.07 11.18 16.03
N ARG A 70 -2.38 11.82 15.08
CA ARG A 70 -2.83 13.08 14.48
C ARG A 70 -4.01 12.89 13.52
N PHE A 71 -3.97 11.84 12.69
CA PHE A 71 -4.90 11.67 11.57
C PHE A 71 -5.98 10.60 11.79
N VAL A 72 -5.83 9.75 12.81
CA VAL A 72 -6.77 8.68 13.19
C VAL A 72 -7.06 8.80 14.69
N PRO A 73 -7.75 9.88 15.13
CA PRO A 73 -7.94 10.19 16.54
C PRO A 73 -8.70 9.11 17.32
N GLU A 74 -9.55 8.31 16.66
CA GLU A 74 -10.34 7.24 17.26
C GLU A 74 -9.47 6.16 17.93
N VAL A 75 -8.26 5.88 17.41
CA VAL A 75 -7.31 4.91 17.99
C VAL A 75 -6.18 5.57 18.78
N ALA A 76 -6.19 6.90 18.91
CA ALA A 76 -5.12 7.65 19.56
C ALA A 76 -5.03 7.41 21.08
N HIS A 77 -5.98 6.68 21.68
CA HIS A 77 -5.91 6.25 23.08
C HIS A 77 -5.02 5.01 23.28
N LEU A 78 -4.72 4.26 22.21
CA LEU A 78 -3.91 3.06 22.29
C LEU A 78 -2.43 3.39 22.57
N PRO A 79 -1.73 2.55 23.35
CA PRO A 79 -0.29 2.70 23.56
C PRO A 79 0.46 2.35 22.25
N ILE A 80 1.69 2.86 22.11
CA ILE A 80 2.53 2.69 20.90
C ILE A 80 2.64 1.22 20.44
N PRO A 81 2.82 0.23 21.34
CA PRO A 81 2.91 -1.16 20.90
C PRO A 81 1.64 -1.67 20.22
N LEU A 82 0.46 -1.07 20.43
CA LEU A 82 -0.83 -1.58 19.94
C LEU A 82 -1.42 -0.74 18.81
N ILE A 83 -1.10 0.55 18.76
CA ILE A 83 -1.73 1.51 17.83
C ILE A 83 -1.45 1.22 16.35
N HIS A 84 -0.34 0.55 16.03
CA HIS A 84 -0.01 0.14 14.65
C HIS A 84 -0.81 -1.07 14.18
N HIS A 85 -1.39 -1.85 15.10
CA HIS A 85 -2.13 -3.08 14.81
C HIS A 85 -3.33 -3.27 15.76
N PRO A 86 -4.27 -2.33 15.79
CA PRO A 86 -5.41 -2.34 16.73
C PRO A 86 -6.30 -3.59 16.59
N TRP A 87 -6.25 -4.28 15.45
CA TRP A 87 -6.99 -5.53 15.23
C TRP A 87 -6.42 -6.75 15.96
N LEU A 88 -5.24 -6.64 16.59
CA LEU A 88 -4.61 -7.74 17.36
C LEU A 88 -4.80 -7.60 18.87
N LEU A 89 -5.62 -6.65 19.35
CA LEU A 89 -5.91 -6.52 20.78
C LEU A 89 -6.36 -7.86 21.36
N THR A 90 -5.63 -8.32 22.36
CA THR A 90 -5.97 -9.51 23.14
C THR A 90 -7.20 -9.26 24.00
N GLU A 91 -7.84 -10.34 24.47
CA GLU A 91 -8.96 -10.22 25.41
C GLU A 91 -8.58 -9.45 26.67
N MET A 92 -7.34 -9.60 27.16
CA MET A 92 -6.85 -8.84 28.31
C MET A 92 -6.76 -7.34 27.99
N GLU A 93 -6.18 -6.96 26.85
CA GLU A 93 -6.03 -5.55 26.48
C GLU A 93 -7.38 -4.87 26.23
N LYS A 94 -8.38 -5.59 25.72
CA LYS A 94 -9.76 -5.10 25.56
C LYS A 94 -10.44 -4.72 26.89
N HIS A 95 -9.95 -5.20 28.03
CA HIS A 95 -10.44 -4.75 29.35
C HIS A 95 -9.91 -3.36 29.73
N PHE A 96 -8.75 -2.96 29.19
CA PHE A 96 -8.10 -1.69 29.49
C PHE A 96 -8.34 -0.63 28.42
N TYR A 97 -8.50 -1.05 27.17
CA TYR A 97 -8.69 -0.17 26.02
C TYR A 97 -9.97 -0.55 25.27
N PRO A 98 -10.81 0.42 24.87
CA PRO A 98 -11.93 0.17 23.98
C PRO A 98 -11.51 -0.60 22.73
N ALA A 99 -12.33 -1.57 22.33
CA ALA A 99 -12.07 -2.28 21.08
C ALA A 99 -12.25 -1.32 19.88
N PRO A 100 -11.55 -1.53 18.75
CA PRO A 100 -11.53 -0.56 17.65
C PRO A 100 -12.92 -0.29 17.08
N ASP A 101 -13.76 -1.33 16.99
CA ASP A 101 -15.15 -1.22 16.57
C ASP A 101 -16.01 -0.37 17.50
N GLN A 102 -15.72 -0.37 18.81
CA GLN A 102 -16.43 0.45 19.80
C GLN A 102 -16.12 1.94 19.68
N VAL A 103 -14.96 2.29 19.13
CA VAL A 103 -14.55 3.69 18.88
C VAL A 103 -14.78 4.12 17.43
N GLY A 104 -15.48 3.31 16.65
CA GLY A 104 -15.79 3.61 15.24
C GLY A 104 -14.63 3.38 14.27
N TYR A 105 -13.54 2.76 14.72
CA TYR A 105 -12.45 2.35 13.82
C TYR A 105 -12.85 1.07 13.08
N PRO A 106 -12.77 1.05 11.73
CA PRO A 106 -13.27 -0.06 10.94
C PRO A 106 -12.43 -1.33 11.14
N GLN A 107 -13.07 -2.48 10.96
CA GLN A 107 -12.35 -3.74 10.82
C GLN A 107 -11.48 -3.70 9.56
N ARG A 108 -10.31 -4.35 9.63
CA ARG A 108 -9.40 -4.45 8.48
C ARG A 108 -10.11 -5.15 7.32
N ILE A 109 -10.03 -4.54 6.13
CA ILE A 109 -10.65 -5.06 4.91
C ILE A 109 -9.84 -6.17 4.23
N PHE A 110 -8.56 -6.32 4.56
CA PHE A 110 -7.70 -7.42 4.07
C PHE A 110 -6.60 -7.77 5.07
N ASN A 111 -6.04 -8.98 4.96
CA ASN A 111 -4.78 -9.36 5.61
C ASN A 111 -3.60 -9.00 4.69
N HIS A 112 -2.73 -8.10 5.15
CA HIS A 112 -1.62 -7.58 4.35
C HIS A 112 -0.51 -8.62 4.09
N GLU A 113 -0.37 -9.63 4.94
CA GLU A 113 0.60 -10.71 4.74
C GLU A 113 0.17 -11.64 3.61
N GLU A 114 -1.08 -12.10 3.67
CA GLU A 114 -1.71 -12.97 2.67
C GLU A 114 -1.76 -12.28 1.30
N THR A 115 -2.41 -11.12 1.23
CA THR A 115 -2.53 -10.36 -0.03
C THR A 115 -1.17 -9.92 -0.58
N GLY A 116 -0.19 -9.64 0.29
CA GLY A 116 1.18 -9.36 -0.13
C GLY A 116 1.86 -10.56 -0.79
N ALA A 117 1.64 -11.77 -0.26
CA ALA A 117 2.14 -13.01 -0.84
C ALA A 117 1.46 -13.32 -2.19
N GLU A 118 0.14 -13.18 -2.26
CA GLU A 118 -0.66 -13.34 -3.48
C GLU A 118 -0.22 -12.36 -4.57
N ALA A 119 -0.04 -11.08 -4.22
CA ALA A 119 0.44 -10.06 -5.14
C ALA A 119 1.82 -10.41 -5.70
N ARG A 120 2.75 -10.86 -4.84
CA ARG A 120 4.07 -11.32 -5.29
C ARG A 120 3.90 -12.47 -6.27
N GLN A 121 3.16 -13.52 -5.92
CA GLN A 121 2.96 -14.68 -6.77
C GLN A 121 2.41 -14.28 -8.15
N ARG A 122 1.34 -13.48 -8.17
CA ARG A 122 0.67 -13.02 -9.40
C ARG A 122 1.61 -12.21 -10.29
N LEU A 123 2.28 -11.20 -9.74
CA LEU A 123 3.14 -10.32 -10.54
C LEU A 123 4.41 -11.06 -11.01
N TRP A 124 4.98 -11.95 -10.20
CA TRP A 124 6.10 -12.81 -10.63
C TRP A 124 5.69 -13.80 -11.70
N ALA A 125 4.47 -14.36 -11.65
CA ALA A 125 3.93 -15.22 -12.69
C ALA A 125 3.82 -14.46 -14.03
N TRP A 126 3.27 -13.24 -14.00
CA TRP A 126 3.23 -12.37 -15.19
C TRP A 126 4.61 -12.02 -15.72
N LYS A 127 5.56 -11.68 -14.84
CA LYS A 127 6.93 -11.41 -15.24
C LYS A 127 7.55 -12.61 -15.95
N LYS A 128 7.31 -13.84 -15.48
CA LYS A 128 7.81 -15.08 -16.10
C LYS A 128 7.04 -15.53 -17.35
N HIS A 129 5.92 -14.88 -17.68
CA HIS A 129 5.08 -15.30 -18.79
C HIS A 129 5.86 -15.22 -20.13
N PRO A 130 5.83 -16.26 -20.99
CA PRO A 130 6.63 -16.31 -22.22
C PRO A 130 6.42 -15.10 -23.15
N LYS A 131 5.15 -14.65 -23.30
CA LYS A 131 4.83 -13.46 -24.10
C LYS A 131 5.44 -12.17 -23.51
N VAL A 132 5.56 -12.06 -22.20
CA VAL A 132 6.18 -10.89 -21.55
C VAL A 132 7.68 -10.95 -21.80
N GLN A 133 8.31 -12.09 -21.51
CA GLN A 133 9.75 -12.32 -21.71
C GLN A 133 10.21 -12.07 -23.16
N ALA A 134 9.44 -12.55 -24.15
CA ALA A 134 9.76 -12.33 -25.56
C ALA A 134 9.75 -10.85 -25.99
N ASN A 135 9.01 -9.99 -25.28
CA ASN A 135 8.91 -8.56 -25.59
C ASN A 135 9.90 -7.68 -24.82
N ILE A 136 10.51 -8.17 -23.73
CA ILE A 136 11.48 -7.41 -22.93
C ILE A 136 12.61 -6.80 -23.78
N PRO A 137 13.28 -7.54 -24.69
CA PRO A 137 14.38 -6.97 -25.48
C PRO A 137 13.95 -5.80 -26.38
N LYS A 138 12.71 -5.81 -26.87
CA LYS A 138 12.15 -4.71 -27.67
C LYS A 138 11.89 -3.48 -26.82
N LEU A 139 11.37 -3.67 -25.61
CA LEU A 139 11.07 -2.58 -24.69
C LEU A 139 12.35 -1.89 -24.20
N LEU A 140 13.42 -2.65 -23.93
CA LEU A 140 14.70 -2.11 -23.47
C LEU A 140 15.37 -1.22 -24.52
N LYS A 141 15.19 -1.50 -25.82
CA LYS A 141 15.73 -0.66 -26.90
C LYS A 141 15.05 0.70 -27.00
N ASN A 142 13.79 0.80 -26.58
CA ASN A 142 12.99 2.02 -26.67
C ASN A 142 13.02 2.88 -25.40
N GLN A 143 13.77 2.47 -24.36
CA GLN A 143 13.93 3.23 -23.10
C GLN A 143 15.26 3.99 -23.00
N VAL A 144 16.05 4.00 -24.06
CA VAL A 144 17.28 4.80 -24.18
C VAL A 144 17.05 5.85 -25.27
N GLU A 145 16.48 6.99 -24.88
CA GLU A 145 16.59 8.31 -25.52
C GLU A 145 15.98 9.38 -24.62
#